data_AF-A0A969WSE1-F1
#
_entry.id   AF-A0A969WSE1-F1
#
_cell.length_a   1.000
_cell.length_b   1.000
_cell.length_c   1.000
_cell.angle_alpha   90.00
_cell.angle_beta   90.00
_cell.angle_gamma   90.00
#
_symmetry.space_group_name_H-M   'P 1'
#
loop_
_entity.id
_entity.type
_entity.pdbx_description
1 polymer ?
#
loop_
_entity_poly.entity_id
_entity_poly.type
_entity_poly.pdbx_seq_one_letter_code
_entity_poly.pdbx_strand_id
1 'polypeptide(L)'
;PVDHLYASGVFVDYMKSLDLDKLVLATPDVGGTKRASAYAKFLEVPMVICYKLRKKANEISDMQLLGDVKGMDVVLVDDIVDTAGTITRAAELMLQNGARTVRAIASHAVMSDPATQRVNDSRLTEIIFTDSIPYTKESSKVKILSVAEMFANSIERVCNNESISSLYVI
;
A
#
# COMPACT_ATOMS: atom_id res chain seq x y z
N PRO A 1 -8.56 27.19 -2.21
CA PRO A 1 -8.25 26.02 -3.06
C PRO A 1 -7.60 24.95 -2.19
N VAL A 2 -7.65 23.67 -2.58
CA VAL A 2 -6.97 22.56 -1.88
C VAL A 2 -6.23 21.76 -2.94
N ASP A 3 -4.91 21.60 -2.76
CA ASP A 3 -4.06 20.75 -3.58
C ASP A 3 -3.87 19.39 -2.88
N HIS A 4 -4.34 18.32 -3.52
CA HIS A 4 -4.29 16.97 -2.96
C HIS A 4 -3.08 16.21 -3.52
N LEU A 5 -2.01 16.09 -2.72
CA LEU A 5 -0.80 15.37 -3.12
C LEU A 5 -0.95 13.85 -3.03
N TYR A 6 -0.39 13.13 -4.00
CA TYR A 6 -0.43 11.66 -4.04
C TYR A 6 0.96 11.07 -3.78
N ALA A 7 1.03 10.16 -2.80
CA ALA A 7 2.27 9.44 -2.45
C ALA A 7 2.76 8.46 -3.54
N SER A 8 2.02 8.34 -4.65
CA SER A 8 2.36 7.47 -5.77
C SER A 8 3.71 7.77 -6.39
N GLY A 9 4.13 9.04 -6.45
CA GLY A 9 5.46 9.40 -6.94
C GLY A 9 6.58 8.73 -6.11
N VAL A 10 6.45 8.73 -4.79
CA VAL A 10 7.44 8.15 -3.88
C VAL A 10 7.39 6.61 -3.91
N PHE A 11 6.20 6.02 -3.92
CA PHE A 11 6.05 4.57 -3.91
C PHE A 11 6.44 3.91 -5.23
N VAL A 12 6.21 4.54 -6.37
CA VAL A 12 6.60 4.00 -7.68
C VAL A 12 8.12 3.84 -7.77
N ASP A 13 8.87 4.87 -7.39
CA ASP A 13 10.32 4.83 -7.45
C ASP A 13 10.87 3.77 -6.49
N TYR A 14 10.27 3.67 -5.30
CA TYR A 14 10.59 2.60 -4.36
C TYR A 14 10.33 1.21 -4.95
N MET A 15 9.15 0.96 -5.52
CA MET A 15 8.81 -0.34 -6.09
C MET A 15 9.72 -0.72 -7.26
N LYS A 16 10.08 0.24 -8.13
CA LYS A 16 11.04 0.02 -9.22
C LYS A 16 12.42 -0.35 -8.67
N SER A 17 12.85 0.25 -7.56
CA SER A 17 14.14 -0.06 -6.94
C SER A 17 14.23 -1.47 -6.35
N LEU A 18 13.09 -2.14 -6.12
CA LEU A 18 13.06 -3.50 -5.60
C LEU A 18 13.37 -4.57 -6.66
N ASP A 19 13.34 -4.22 -7.95
CA ASP A 19 13.61 -5.13 -9.08
C ASP A 19 12.84 -6.46 -8.99
N LEU A 20 11.53 -6.36 -8.77
CA LEU A 20 10.64 -7.52 -8.61
C LEU A 20 10.29 -8.12 -9.98
N ASP A 21 10.75 -9.35 -10.22
CA ASP A 21 10.59 -10.07 -11.50
C ASP A 21 9.12 -10.32 -11.89
N LYS A 22 8.29 -10.83 -10.97
CA LYS A 22 6.88 -11.18 -11.26
C LYS A 22 5.92 -10.35 -10.42
N LEU A 23 5.98 -9.03 -10.59
CA LEU A 23 5.18 -8.09 -9.83
C LEU A 23 3.67 -8.21 -10.16
N VAL A 24 2.84 -8.17 -9.13
CA VAL A 24 1.39 -7.99 -9.23
C VAL A 24 0.92 -7.01 -8.16
N LEU A 25 0.08 -6.04 -8.53
CA LEU A 25 -0.52 -5.15 -7.55
C LEU A 25 -1.78 -5.78 -6.97
N ALA A 26 -2.04 -5.48 -5.71
CA ALA A 26 -3.24 -5.92 -5.06
C ALA A 26 -3.88 -4.82 -4.23
N THR A 27 -5.16 -4.97 -3.94
CA THR A 27 -5.86 -4.15 -2.93
C THR A 27 -6.43 -5.06 -1.84
N PRO A 28 -6.34 -4.68 -0.54
CA PRO A 28 -6.87 -5.47 0.56
C PRO A 28 -8.41 -5.49 0.62
N ASP A 29 -9.07 -4.55 -0.05
CA ASP A 29 -10.52 -4.50 -0.20
C ASP A 29 -10.96 -3.86 -1.53
N VAL A 30 -12.27 -3.86 -1.79
CA VAL A 30 -12.86 -3.30 -3.01
C VAL A 30 -12.73 -1.78 -3.09
N GLY A 31 -12.68 -1.07 -1.95
CA GLY A 31 -12.56 0.39 -1.91
C GLY A 31 -11.25 0.90 -2.49
N GLY A 32 -10.15 0.17 -2.25
CA GLY A 32 -8.82 0.47 -2.79
C GLY A 32 -8.64 0.14 -4.28
N THR A 33 -9.64 -0.43 -4.97
CA THR A 33 -9.50 -0.94 -6.35
C THR A 33 -9.03 0.13 -7.34
N LYS A 34 -9.60 1.35 -7.29
CA LYS A 34 -9.19 2.43 -8.19
C LYS A 34 -7.72 2.82 -8.00
N ARG A 35 -7.25 2.82 -6.75
CA ARG A 35 -5.87 3.14 -6.39
C ARG A 35 -4.91 2.07 -6.91
N ALA A 36 -5.14 0.81 -6.56
CA ALA A 36 -4.31 -0.30 -7.02
C ALA A 36 -4.30 -0.41 -8.57
N SER A 37 -5.43 -0.14 -9.23
CA SER A 37 -5.53 -0.13 -10.69
C SER A 37 -4.69 0.97 -11.34
N ALA A 38 -4.60 2.14 -10.71
CA ALA A 38 -3.76 3.23 -11.19
C ALA A 38 -2.27 2.84 -11.17
N TYR A 39 -1.79 2.25 -10.06
CA TYR A 39 -0.43 1.70 -9.99
C TYR A 39 -0.18 0.58 -10.99
N ALA A 40 -1.12 -0.37 -11.12
CA ALA A 40 -0.99 -1.50 -12.04
C ALA A 40 -0.89 -1.04 -13.51
N LYS A 41 -1.72 -0.06 -13.89
CA LYS A 41 -1.69 0.52 -15.24
C LYS A 41 -0.38 1.27 -15.49
N PHE A 42 0.10 2.04 -14.52
CA PHE A 42 1.34 2.81 -14.66
C PHE A 42 2.58 1.91 -14.75
N LEU A 43 2.60 0.82 -13.98
CA LEU A 43 3.71 -0.14 -13.97
C LEU A 43 3.58 -1.23 -15.04
N GLU A 44 2.48 -1.26 -15.79
CA GLU A 44 2.16 -2.27 -16.82
C GLU A 44 2.16 -3.72 -16.30
N VAL A 45 1.64 -3.92 -15.09
CA VAL A 45 1.60 -5.24 -14.42
C VAL A 45 0.16 -5.65 -14.06
N PRO A 46 -0.11 -6.95 -13.84
CA PRO A 46 -1.43 -7.41 -13.45
C PRO A 46 -1.88 -6.84 -12.09
N MET A 47 -3.20 -6.93 -11.85
CA MET A 47 -3.83 -6.55 -10.60
C MET A 47 -4.73 -7.68 -10.08
N VAL A 48 -4.72 -7.90 -8.77
CA VAL A 48 -5.64 -8.79 -8.04
C VAL A 48 -6.42 -8.03 -6.97
N ILE A 49 -7.57 -8.56 -6.56
CA ILE A 49 -8.44 -7.91 -5.57
C ILE A 49 -8.73 -8.89 -4.44
N CYS A 50 -8.45 -8.48 -3.21
CA CYS A 50 -9.07 -9.10 -2.04
C CYS A 50 -10.41 -8.42 -1.78
N TYR A 51 -11.43 -9.19 -1.44
CA TYR A 51 -12.69 -8.63 -0.96
C TYR A 51 -13.23 -9.43 0.21
N LYS A 52 -13.85 -8.71 1.15
CA LYS A 52 -14.48 -9.30 2.33
C LYS A 52 -15.94 -9.61 2.02
N LEU A 53 -16.33 -10.86 2.25
CA LEU A 53 -17.72 -11.25 2.37
C LEU A 53 -18.16 -11.01 3.82
N ARG A 54 -19.08 -10.06 4.03
CA ARG A 54 -19.69 -9.84 5.34
C ARG A 54 -20.86 -10.82 5.53
N LYS A 55 -20.63 -11.94 6.21
CA LYS A 55 -21.71 -12.79 6.72
C LYS A 55 -22.17 -12.24 8.07
N LYS A 56 -23.30 -11.52 8.10
CA LYS A 56 -23.99 -10.97 9.30
C LYS A 56 -23.09 -10.20 10.30
N ALA A 57 -23.70 -9.59 11.31
CA ALA A 57 -22.96 -9.08 12.46
C ALA A 57 -22.57 -10.27 13.36
N ASN A 58 -21.27 -10.42 13.67
CA ASN A 58 -20.66 -11.44 14.55
C ASN A 58 -20.25 -12.81 13.95
N GLU A 59 -20.24 -13.02 12.63
CA GLU A 59 -19.49 -14.15 12.04
C GLU A 59 -18.14 -13.70 11.48
N ILE A 60 -17.16 -14.61 11.49
CA ILE A 60 -15.83 -14.39 10.92
C ILE A 60 -16.01 -14.05 9.43
N SER A 61 -15.62 -12.83 9.05
CA SER A 61 -15.69 -12.37 7.67
C SER A 61 -14.78 -13.23 6.80
N ASP A 62 -15.33 -13.84 5.76
CA ASP A 62 -14.56 -14.60 4.77
C ASP A 62 -13.87 -13.62 3.81
N MET A 63 -12.60 -13.85 3.50
CA MET A 63 -11.86 -13.03 2.53
C MET A 63 -11.56 -13.88 1.32
N GLN A 64 -11.90 -13.38 0.13
CA GLN A 64 -11.66 -14.07 -1.14
C GLN A 64 -10.73 -13.25 -2.03
N LEU A 65 -9.98 -13.96 -2.86
CA LEU A 65 -9.04 -13.42 -3.82
C LEU A 65 -9.62 -13.57 -5.23
N LEU A 66 -9.66 -12.47 -5.99
CA LEU A 66 -9.97 -12.45 -7.42
C LEU A 66 -8.68 -12.24 -8.22
N GLY A 67 -8.35 -13.21 -9.05
CA GLY A 67 -7.11 -13.28 -9.83
C GLY A 67 -6.14 -14.34 -9.30
N ASP A 68 -4.97 -14.47 -9.94
CA ASP A 68 -3.93 -15.44 -9.59
C ASP A 68 -2.69 -14.71 -9.05
N VAL A 69 -2.12 -15.25 -7.97
CA VAL A 69 -0.90 -14.76 -7.33
C VAL A 69 0.19 -15.82 -7.28
N LYS A 70 -0.04 -17.00 -7.84
CA LYS A 70 0.89 -18.14 -7.73
C LYS A 70 2.24 -17.81 -8.36
N GLY A 71 3.30 -17.85 -7.55
CA GLY A 71 4.67 -17.54 -7.95
C GLY A 71 4.94 -16.05 -8.20
N MET A 72 4.01 -15.16 -7.83
CA MET A 72 4.12 -13.71 -8.04
C MET A 72 4.66 -13.01 -6.78
N ASP A 73 5.33 -11.87 -6.95
CA ASP A 73 5.62 -10.93 -5.87
C ASP A 73 4.50 -9.91 -5.79
N VAL A 74 3.75 -9.95 -4.68
CA VAL A 74 2.56 -9.12 -4.52
C VAL A 74 2.89 -7.84 -3.76
N VAL A 75 2.39 -6.71 -4.24
CA VAL A 75 2.36 -5.45 -3.47
C VAL A 75 0.91 -5.06 -3.21
N LEU A 76 0.48 -5.16 -1.96
CA LEU A 76 -0.79 -4.63 -1.47
C LEU A 76 -0.72 -3.10 -1.41
N VAL A 77 -1.71 -2.42 -1.98
CA VAL A 77 -1.79 -0.96 -2.02
C VAL A 77 -2.99 -0.50 -1.22
N ASP A 78 -2.76 0.34 -0.21
CA ASP A 78 -3.81 1.06 0.51
C ASP A 78 -3.47 2.55 0.68
N ASP A 79 -4.38 3.36 1.19
CA ASP A 79 -4.07 4.75 1.59
C ASP A 79 -3.65 4.83 3.05
N ILE A 80 -4.29 4.03 3.90
CA ILE A 80 -4.12 4.11 5.35
C ILE A 80 -4.12 2.73 5.97
N VAL A 81 -3.23 2.51 6.94
CA VAL A 81 -3.28 1.31 7.78
C VAL A 81 -3.42 1.72 9.22
N ASP A 82 -4.56 1.37 9.80
CA ASP A 82 -4.89 1.62 11.21
C ASP A 82 -4.46 0.43 12.09
N THR A 83 -5.35 -0.53 12.33
CA THR A 83 -5.02 -1.68 13.21
C THR A 83 -4.26 -2.82 12.50
N ALA A 84 -3.87 -2.65 11.24
CA ALA A 84 -3.23 -3.64 10.36
C ALA A 84 -3.97 -4.99 10.16
N GLY A 85 -5.16 -5.19 10.71
CA GLY A 85 -5.85 -6.49 10.66
C GLY A 85 -6.26 -6.93 9.25
N THR A 86 -6.70 -5.98 8.41
CA THR A 86 -7.09 -6.31 7.02
C THR A 86 -5.87 -6.67 6.17
N ILE A 87 -4.81 -5.86 6.23
CA ILE A 87 -3.68 -5.98 5.32
C ILE A 87 -2.84 -7.22 5.61
N THR A 88 -2.66 -7.58 6.88
CA THR A 88 -1.96 -8.82 7.27
C THR A 88 -2.78 -10.06 6.91
N ARG A 89 -4.12 -10.02 7.03
CA ARG A 89 -4.99 -11.12 6.60
C ARG A 89 -4.97 -11.31 5.08
N ALA A 90 -4.97 -10.22 4.32
CA ALA A 90 -4.83 -10.26 2.86
C ALA A 90 -3.48 -10.86 2.44
N ALA A 91 -2.40 -10.46 3.11
CA ALA A 91 -1.08 -11.02 2.86
C ALA A 91 -1.00 -12.53 3.14
N GLU A 92 -1.57 -12.98 4.26
CA GLU A 92 -1.65 -14.40 4.58
C GLU A 92 -2.42 -15.17 3.51
N LEU A 93 -3.57 -14.66 3.07
CA LEU A 93 -4.38 -15.30 2.03
C LEU A 93 -3.61 -15.43 0.71
N MET A 94 -2.87 -14.39 0.30
CA MET A 94 -2.07 -14.42 -0.94
C MET A 94 -0.96 -15.46 -0.88
N LEU A 95 -0.25 -15.55 0.26
CA LEU A 95 0.79 -16.56 0.47
C LEU A 95 0.21 -17.98 0.48
N GLN A 96 -0.96 -18.17 1.08
CA GLN A 96 -1.68 -19.46 1.05
C GLN A 96 -2.10 -19.86 -0.37
N ASN A 97 -2.36 -18.89 -1.24
CA ASN A 97 -2.64 -19.10 -2.67
C ASN A 97 -1.37 -19.16 -3.54
N GLY A 98 -0.19 -19.21 -2.94
CA GLY A 98 1.07 -19.48 -3.62
C GLY A 98 1.86 -18.25 -4.06
N ALA A 99 1.57 -17.05 -3.54
CA ALA A 99 2.45 -15.89 -3.73
C ALA A 99 3.88 -16.18 -3.24
N ARG A 100 4.88 -15.67 -3.96
CA ARG A 100 6.31 -15.81 -3.61
C ARG A 100 6.66 -14.89 -2.45
N THR A 101 6.31 -13.62 -2.55
CA THR A 101 6.44 -12.63 -1.49
C THR A 101 5.21 -11.73 -1.45
N VAL A 102 4.92 -11.15 -0.28
CA VAL A 102 3.88 -10.13 -0.16
C VAL A 102 4.42 -8.95 0.63
N ARG A 103 4.33 -7.76 0.02
CA ARG A 103 4.62 -6.47 0.63
C ARG A 103 3.35 -5.64 0.68
N ALA A 104 3.38 -4.57 1.46
CA ALA A 104 2.30 -3.60 1.52
C ALA A 104 2.86 -2.18 1.42
N ILE A 105 2.14 -1.30 0.73
CA ILE A 105 2.37 0.14 0.73
C ILE A 105 1.09 0.85 1.20
N ALA A 106 1.25 1.88 2.02
CA ALA A 106 0.15 2.79 2.34
C ALA A 106 0.68 4.18 2.67
N SER A 107 -0.03 5.22 2.24
CA SER A 107 0.41 6.60 2.50
C SER A 107 0.55 6.89 3.99
N HIS A 108 -0.44 6.50 4.80
CA HIS A 108 -0.58 6.94 6.18
C HIS A 108 -0.42 5.80 7.20
N ALA A 109 0.57 5.93 8.08
CA ALA A 109 0.91 4.97 9.13
C ALA A 109 0.14 5.26 10.44
N VAL A 110 -1.19 5.10 10.46
CA VAL A 110 -1.95 5.29 11.71
C VAL A 110 -1.52 4.26 12.76
N MET A 111 -1.36 3.00 12.37
CA MET A 111 -0.66 1.96 13.15
C MET A 111 -1.08 1.86 14.64
N SER A 112 -2.38 2.04 14.91
CA SER A 112 -2.94 1.93 16.27
C SER A 112 -2.83 0.49 16.79
N ASP A 113 -2.72 0.32 18.11
CA ASP A 113 -2.53 -1.02 18.66
C ASP A 113 -3.70 -1.96 18.34
N PRO A 114 -3.44 -3.23 18.01
CA PRO A 114 -2.14 -3.92 18.07
C PRO A 114 -1.42 -4.02 16.69
N ALA A 115 -1.46 -2.98 15.85
CA ALA A 115 -0.98 -3.03 14.47
C ALA A 115 0.49 -3.47 14.32
N THR A 116 1.40 -2.90 15.11
CA THR A 116 2.83 -3.24 15.02
C THR A 116 3.08 -4.71 15.35
N GLN A 117 2.43 -5.21 16.40
CA GLN A 117 2.49 -6.63 16.74
C GLN A 117 1.96 -7.50 15.58
N ARG A 118 0.79 -7.15 15.02
CA ARG A 118 0.22 -7.88 13.88
C ARG A 118 1.16 -7.90 12.67
N VAL A 119 1.83 -6.80 12.36
CA VAL A 119 2.81 -6.75 11.27
C VAL A 119 4.00 -7.66 11.57
N ASN A 120 4.56 -7.58 12.78
CA ASN A 120 5.68 -8.42 13.21
C ASN A 120 5.34 -9.92 13.14
N ASP A 121 4.15 -10.31 13.60
CA ASP A 121 3.68 -11.69 13.63
C ASP A 121 3.20 -12.19 12.25
N SER A 122 2.90 -11.27 11.32
CA SER A 122 2.44 -11.61 9.97
C SER A 122 3.56 -12.16 9.07
N ARG A 123 3.16 -12.71 7.93
CA ARG A 123 4.09 -13.17 6.90
C ARG A 123 4.44 -12.10 5.84
N LEU A 124 4.11 -10.83 6.09
CA LEU A 124 4.58 -9.73 5.24
C LEU A 124 6.11 -9.70 5.18
N THR A 125 6.65 -9.50 3.98
CA THR A 125 8.08 -9.26 3.76
C THR A 125 8.46 -7.89 4.33
N GLU A 126 7.69 -6.86 3.98
CA GLU A 126 7.80 -5.51 4.52
C GLU A 126 6.48 -4.77 4.31
N ILE A 127 6.27 -3.73 5.11
CA ILE A 127 5.21 -2.74 4.95
C ILE A 127 5.83 -1.35 4.91
N ILE A 128 5.48 -0.59 3.89
CA ILE A 128 6.10 0.69 3.59
C ILE A 128 5.07 1.80 3.75
N PHE A 129 5.45 2.82 4.49
CA PHE A 129 4.65 4.02 4.69
C PHE A 129 5.40 5.27 4.26
N THR A 130 4.67 6.39 4.18
CA THR A 130 5.31 7.71 4.20
C THR A 130 5.49 8.21 5.63
N ASP A 131 6.33 9.23 5.81
CA ASP A 131 6.44 9.98 7.07
C ASP A 131 5.31 11.00 7.31
N SER A 132 4.20 10.93 6.55
CA SER A 132 3.02 11.80 6.76
C SER A 132 2.40 11.67 8.16
N ILE A 133 2.53 10.51 8.79
CA ILE A 133 2.25 10.29 10.21
C ILE A 133 3.52 9.67 10.82
N PRO A 134 4.12 10.27 11.86
CA PRO A 134 5.29 9.71 12.51
C PRO A 134 5.02 8.32 13.07
N TYR A 135 5.77 7.33 12.60
CA TYR A 135 5.77 5.98 13.18
C TYR A 135 6.82 5.91 14.29
N THR A 136 6.38 5.79 15.54
CA THR A 136 7.24 5.88 16.74
C THR A 136 7.58 4.52 17.37
N LYS A 137 7.08 3.42 16.78
CA LYS A 137 7.33 2.06 17.26
C LYS A 137 8.49 1.42 16.51
N GLU A 138 9.01 0.31 17.01
CA GLU A 138 10.08 -0.44 16.36
C GLU A 138 9.54 -1.71 15.70
N SER A 139 9.84 -1.86 14.40
CA SER A 139 9.57 -3.07 13.64
C SER A 139 10.58 -3.18 12.50
N SER A 140 11.23 -4.33 12.37
CA SER A 140 12.14 -4.60 11.24
C SER A 140 11.43 -4.74 9.90
N LYS A 141 10.10 -4.87 9.91
CA LYS A 141 9.26 -4.98 8.69
C LYS A 141 8.70 -3.64 8.25
N VAL A 142 8.76 -2.61 9.09
CA VAL A 142 8.22 -1.28 8.75
C VAL A 142 9.34 -0.44 8.14
N LYS A 143 9.06 0.11 6.95
CA LYS A 143 9.93 1.06 6.27
C LYS A 143 9.20 2.38 6.07
N ILE A 144 9.88 3.49 6.32
CA ILE A 144 9.34 4.84 6.16
C ILE A 144 10.07 5.53 5.01
N LEU A 145 9.30 6.06 4.05
CA LEU A 145 9.79 6.89 2.96
C LEU A 145 9.43 8.34 3.24
N SER A 146 10.36 9.26 3.03
CA SER A 146 10.05 10.67 3.27
C SER A 146 9.22 11.27 2.14
N VAL A 147 8.21 12.06 2.50
CA VAL A 147 7.49 12.95 1.57
C VAL A 147 7.93 14.41 1.69
N ALA A 148 8.96 14.71 2.49
CA ALA A 148 9.42 16.07 2.73
C ALA A 148 9.76 16.83 1.42
N GLU A 149 10.46 16.18 0.50
CA GLU A 149 10.81 16.77 -0.80
C GLU A 149 9.56 17.04 -1.66
N MET A 150 8.60 16.11 -1.68
CA MET A 150 7.34 16.29 -2.39
C MET A 150 6.55 17.50 -1.86
N PHE A 151 6.49 17.65 -0.54
CA PHE A 151 5.85 18.81 0.09
C PHE A 151 6.63 20.11 -0.16
N ALA A 152 7.95 20.10 -0.04
CA ALA A 152 8.80 21.26 -0.29
C ALA A 152 8.61 21.79 -1.72
N ASN A 153 8.70 20.90 -2.72
CA ASN A 153 8.50 21.24 -4.13
C ASN A 153 7.08 21.76 -4.40
N SER A 154 6.07 21.21 -3.72
CA SER A 154 4.68 21.66 -3.88
C SER A 154 4.48 23.06 -3.29
N ILE A 155 5.03 23.32 -2.09
CA ILE A 155 4.96 24.63 -1.43
C ILE A 155 5.69 25.69 -2.26
N GLU A 156 6.88 25.37 -2.76
CA GLU A 156 7.66 26.28 -3.63
C GLU A 156 6.86 26.69 -4.87
N ARG A 157 6.23 25.72 -5.56
CA ARG A 157 5.40 26.00 -6.75
C ARG A 157 4.19 26.85 -6.43
N VAL A 158 3.51 26.61 -5.31
CA VAL A 158 2.41 27.47 -4.84
C VAL A 158 2.89 28.90 -4.64
N CYS A 159 4.03 29.09 -3.95
CA CYS A 159 4.59 30.41 -3.69
C CYS A 159 5.03 31.14 -4.98
N ASN A 160 5.49 30.40 -5.99
CA ASN A 160 5.98 30.94 -7.25
C ASN A 160 4.89 31.04 -8.35
N ASN A 161 3.64 30.67 -8.05
CA ASN A 161 2.53 30.56 -9.03
C ASN A 161 2.84 29.59 -10.19
N GLU A 162 3.58 28.54 -9.91
CA GLU A 162 3.91 27.48 -10.85
C GLU A 162 2.88 26.35 -10.79
N SER A 163 2.80 25.57 -11.86
CA SER A 163 1.87 24.44 -11.91
C SER A 163 2.29 23.32 -10.95
N ILE A 164 1.41 22.89 -10.06
CA ILE A 164 1.62 21.73 -9.19
C ILE A 164 1.28 20.43 -9.93
N SER A 165 0.44 20.49 -10.97
CA SER A 165 -0.08 19.29 -11.65
C SER A 165 1.00 18.45 -12.31
N SER A 166 2.16 19.02 -12.64
CA SER A 166 3.27 18.27 -13.20
C SER A 166 4.02 17.42 -12.17
N LEU A 167 3.67 17.50 -10.88
CA LEU A 167 4.22 16.61 -9.84
C LEU A 167 3.47 15.27 -9.76
N TYR A 168 2.30 15.16 -10.39
CA TYR A 168 1.50 13.92 -10.37
C TYR A 168 2.00 12.95 -11.44
N VAL A 169 2.41 11.76 -10.98
CA VAL A 169 3.01 10.70 -11.81
C VAL A 169 1.96 9.68 -12.28
N ILE A 170 0.89 9.48 -11.50
CA ILE A 170 -0.21 8.53 -11.75
C ILE A 170 -1.56 9.22 -11.64
#